data_AF-A0A971TRA4-F1
#
_entry.id   AF-A0A971TRA4-F1
#
_cell.length_a   1.000
_cell.length_b   1.000
_cell.length_c   1.000
_cell.angle_alpha   90.00
_cell.angle_beta   90.00
_cell.angle_gamma   90.00
#
_symmetry.space_group_name_H-M   'P 1'
#
loop_
_entity.id
_entity.type
_entity.pdbx_description
1 polymer ?
#
loop_
_entity_poly.entity_id
_entity_poly.type
_entity_poly.pdbx_seq_one_letter_code
_entity_poly.pdbx_strand_id
1 'polypeptide(L)'
;MIDLTKEQLITFKEATRILPKRPNGRHLHVSAIYRWATKGTRGIVLESLRLGGRSYTTIQALERYGDRLASAGKESVSNTPRFRSRTREVQAREAAERVRQELGLHPPERTDCRAAPSLLHPIHDMHLTVQEKSAQVEAASQVDESTDGQQREARTA
;
A
#
# COMPACT_ATOMS: atom_id res chain seq x y z
N MET A 1 -24.47 7.90 -23.09
CA MET A 1 -24.18 7.99 -24.54
C MET A 1 -24.52 9.41 -24.96
N ILE A 2 -23.69 10.06 -25.78
CA ILE A 2 -23.88 11.46 -26.18
C ILE A 2 -24.83 11.57 -27.38
N ASP A 3 -25.83 12.44 -27.29
CA ASP A 3 -26.73 12.82 -28.40
C ASP A 3 -26.33 14.18 -28.96
N LEU A 4 -25.85 14.21 -30.21
CA LEU A 4 -25.36 15.41 -30.89
C LEU A 4 -26.45 16.46 -31.16
N THR A 5 -27.73 16.07 -31.15
CA THR A 5 -28.86 16.96 -31.50
C THR A 5 -29.44 17.69 -30.29
N LYS A 6 -29.21 17.17 -29.08
CA LYS A 6 -29.80 17.69 -27.82
C LYS A 6 -28.76 18.22 -26.84
N GLU A 7 -27.54 17.69 -26.89
CA GLU A 7 -26.50 18.03 -25.94
C GLU A 7 -25.54 19.10 -26.49
N GLN A 8 -24.96 19.90 -25.59
CA GLN A 8 -24.03 20.95 -25.98
C GLN A 8 -22.61 20.39 -26.02
N LEU A 9 -22.04 20.26 -27.22
CA LEU A 9 -20.66 19.83 -27.41
C LEU A 9 -19.68 20.92 -26.98
N ILE A 10 -18.69 20.50 -26.20
CA ILE A 10 -17.59 21.32 -25.74
C ILE A 10 -16.28 20.56 -25.92
N THR A 11 -15.22 21.28 -26.22
CA THR A 11 -13.87 20.71 -26.26
C THR A 11 -13.38 20.39 -24.85
N PHE A 12 -12.39 19.50 -24.74
CA PHE A 12 -11.76 19.24 -23.43
C PHE A 12 -11.11 20.49 -22.83
N LYS A 13 -10.68 21.46 -23.65
CA LYS A 13 -10.11 22.72 -23.17
C LYS A 13 -11.18 23.66 -22.61
N GLU A 14 -12.39 23.66 -23.17
CA GLU A 14 -13.51 24.45 -22.65
C GLU A 14 -14.06 23.86 -21.36
N ALA A 15 -14.12 22.53 -21.28
CA ALA A 15 -14.54 21.82 -20.08
C ALA A 15 -13.73 22.23 -18.83
N THR A 16 -12.44 22.53 -18.95
CA THR A 16 -11.62 22.98 -17.79
C THR A 16 -12.02 24.36 -17.25
N ARG A 17 -12.66 25.19 -18.08
CA ARG A 17 -13.12 26.54 -17.72
C ARG A 17 -14.51 26.54 -17.11
N ILE A 18 -15.37 25.62 -17.58
CA ILE A 18 -16.74 25.45 -17.08
C ILE A 18 -16.72 24.81 -15.68
N LEU A 19 -15.80 23.85 -15.45
CA LEU A 19 -15.67 23.21 -14.15
C LEU A 19 -15.24 24.20 -13.06
N PRO A 20 -15.73 24.02 -11.82
CA PRO A 20 -15.37 24.89 -10.70
C PRO A 20 -13.86 24.87 -10.45
N LYS A 21 -13.34 26.02 -10.04
CA LYS A 21 -11.93 26.16 -9.66
C LYS A 21 -11.62 25.28 -8.45
N ARG A 22 -10.41 24.75 -8.42
CA ARG A 22 -9.90 24.01 -7.26
C ARG A 22 -9.71 24.97 -6.07
N PRO A 23 -9.58 24.46 -4.83
CA PRO A 23 -9.35 25.30 -3.64
C PRO A 23 -8.12 26.22 -3.74
N ASN A 24 -7.15 25.87 -4.57
CA ASN A 24 -5.97 26.70 -4.86
C ASN A 24 -6.23 27.81 -5.92
N GLY A 25 -7.48 28.03 -6.32
CA GLY A 25 -7.90 29.01 -7.32
C GLY A 25 -7.56 28.64 -8.78
N ARG A 26 -6.90 27.50 -9.03
CA ARG A 26 -6.50 27.09 -10.38
C ARG A 26 -7.57 26.24 -11.06
N HIS A 27 -7.64 26.36 -12.39
CA HIS A 27 -8.47 25.48 -13.21
C HIS A 27 -7.94 24.05 -13.23
N LEU A 28 -8.82 23.12 -13.58
CA LEU A 28 -8.42 21.73 -13.83
C LEU A 28 -7.50 21.67 -15.05
N HIS A 29 -6.40 20.92 -14.97
CA HIS A 29 -5.54 20.72 -16.13
C HIS A 29 -6.23 19.83 -17.18
N VAL A 30 -6.05 20.13 -18.47
CA VAL A 30 -6.69 19.39 -19.57
C VAL A 30 -6.32 17.90 -19.56
N SER A 31 -5.10 17.54 -19.15
CA SER A 31 -4.69 16.13 -19.01
C SER A 31 -5.53 15.33 -18.02
N ALA A 32 -6.17 15.98 -17.04
CA ALA A 32 -7.09 15.31 -16.14
C ALA A 32 -8.35 14.84 -16.87
N ILE A 33 -8.87 15.66 -17.79
CA ILE A 33 -10.06 15.32 -18.60
C ILE A 33 -9.70 14.22 -19.60
N TYR A 34 -8.53 14.29 -20.24
CA TYR A 34 -8.04 13.19 -21.07
C TYR A 34 -7.92 11.88 -20.29
N ARG A 35 -7.45 11.93 -19.04
CA ARG A 35 -7.39 10.76 -18.17
C ARG A 35 -8.79 10.23 -17.85
N TRP A 36 -9.77 11.10 -17.59
CA TRP A 36 -11.16 10.70 -17.35
C TRP A 36 -11.80 10.02 -18.56
N ALA A 37 -11.50 10.50 -19.78
CA ALA A 37 -12.02 9.89 -21.00
C ALA A 37 -11.33 8.57 -21.38
N THR A 38 -10.06 8.39 -21.03
CA THR A 38 -9.27 7.21 -21.44
C THR A 38 -9.22 6.11 -20.38
N LYS A 39 -8.90 6.47 -19.14
CA LYS A 39 -8.75 5.53 -18.02
C LYS A 39 -9.94 5.59 -17.05
N GLY A 40 -10.68 6.68 -17.07
CA GLY A 40 -11.71 6.93 -16.07
C GLY A 40 -11.13 7.25 -14.69
N THR A 41 -12.01 7.31 -13.70
CA THR A 41 -11.67 7.44 -12.28
C THR A 41 -12.62 6.54 -11.51
N ARG A 42 -12.09 5.69 -10.61
CA ARG A 42 -12.88 4.72 -9.83
C ARG A 42 -13.75 3.80 -10.73
N GLY A 43 -13.20 3.37 -11.86
CA GLY A 43 -13.91 2.51 -12.83
C GLY A 43 -14.95 3.23 -13.69
N ILE A 44 -15.20 4.52 -13.47
CA ILE A 44 -16.16 5.31 -14.25
C ILE A 44 -15.40 6.11 -15.30
N VAL A 45 -15.79 5.96 -16.57
CA VAL A 45 -15.19 6.66 -17.71
C VAL A 45 -16.09 7.80 -18.17
N LEU A 46 -15.48 8.94 -18.53
CA LEU A 46 -16.20 10.08 -19.09
C LEU A 46 -16.61 9.81 -20.53
N GLU A 47 -17.88 10.07 -20.86
CA GLU A 47 -18.39 9.95 -22.22
C GLU A 47 -17.73 11.01 -23.11
N SER A 48 -17.13 10.58 -24.23
CA SER A 48 -16.40 11.48 -25.13
C SER A 48 -16.52 11.02 -26.57
N LEU A 49 -16.33 11.96 -27.49
CA LEU A 49 -16.37 11.73 -28.93
C LEU A 49 -15.19 12.42 -29.61
N ARG A 50 -14.68 11.80 -30.68
CA ARG A 50 -13.54 12.35 -31.44
C ARG A 50 -14.01 12.77 -32.82
N LEU A 51 -13.91 14.07 -33.12
CA LEU A 51 -14.31 14.66 -34.40
C LEU A 51 -13.15 15.50 -34.95
N GLY A 52 -12.77 15.28 -36.21
CA GLY A 52 -11.72 16.07 -36.87
C GLY A 52 -10.40 16.11 -36.09
N GLY A 53 -10.00 14.97 -35.49
CA GLY A 53 -8.78 14.86 -34.71
C GLY A 53 -8.83 15.45 -33.29
N ARG A 54 -9.90 16.15 -32.92
CA ARG A 54 -10.11 16.72 -31.58
C ARG A 54 -11.08 15.88 -30.75
N SER A 55 -10.90 15.90 -29.43
CA SER A 55 -11.79 15.22 -28.47
C SER A 55 -12.76 16.21 -27.86
N TYR A 56 -14.03 15.81 -27.83
CA TYR A 56 -15.15 16.57 -27.32
C TYR A 56 -15.88 15.77 -26.25
N THR A 57 -16.54 16.49 -25.36
CA THR A 57 -17.48 15.98 -24.37
C THR A 57 -18.71 16.89 -24.42
N THR A 58 -19.75 16.55 -23.69
CA THR A 58 -20.89 17.45 -23.48
C THR A 58 -20.96 17.88 -22.01
N ILE A 59 -21.68 18.97 -21.74
CA ILE A 59 -21.94 19.42 -20.36
C ILE A 59 -22.75 18.36 -19.61
N GLN A 60 -23.75 17.79 -20.27
CA GLN A 60 -24.60 16.73 -19.75
C GLN A 60 -23.78 15.47 -19.44
N ALA A 61 -22.79 15.12 -20.27
CA ALA A 61 -21.88 14.01 -19.97
C ALA A 61 -21.03 14.26 -18.71
N LEU A 62 -20.59 15.51 -18.47
CA LEU A 62 -19.85 15.87 -17.26
C LEU A 62 -20.71 15.74 -15.99
N GLU A 63 -21.98 16.16 -16.08
CA GLU A 63 -22.96 16.00 -15.00
C GLU A 63 -23.18 14.52 -14.67
N ARG A 64 -23.54 13.70 -15.67
CA ARG A 64 -23.69 12.24 -15.52
C ARG A 64 -22.45 11.59 -14.92
N TYR A 65 -21.27 12.02 -15.35
CA TYR A 65 -20.00 11.53 -14.83
C TYR A 65 -19.80 11.89 -13.35
N GLY A 66 -20.14 13.12 -12.96
CA GLY A 66 -20.12 13.57 -11.57
C GLY A 66 -21.07 12.75 -10.68
N ASP A 67 -22.30 12.51 -11.13
CA ASP A 67 -23.30 11.74 -10.40
C ASP A 67 -22.87 10.30 -10.17
N ARG A 68 -22.32 9.64 -11.22
CA ARG A 68 -21.75 8.30 -11.11
C ARG A 68 -20.59 8.27 -10.12
N LEU A 69 -19.69 9.26 -10.17
CA LEU A 69 -18.55 9.34 -9.24
C LEU A 69 -18.98 9.53 -7.78
N ALA A 70 -20.01 10.35 -7.56
CA ALA A 70 -20.59 10.59 -6.24
C ALA A 70 -21.24 9.30 -5.70
N SER A 71 -21.97 8.58 -6.56
CA SER A 71 -22.65 7.33 -6.20
C SER A 71 -21.66 6.20 -5.88
N ALA A 72 -20.62 6.01 -6.70
CA ALA A 72 -19.56 5.03 -6.44
C ALA A 72 -18.76 5.30 -5.15
N GLY A 73 -18.70 6.56 -4.71
CA GLY A 73 -18.11 6.91 -3.41
C GLY A 73 -18.95 6.45 -2.22
N LYS A 74 -20.29 6.49 -2.35
CA LYS A 74 -21.24 6.17 -1.26
C LYS A 74 -21.33 4.68 -0.96
N GLU A 75 -21.18 3.80 -1.96
CA GLU A 75 -21.25 2.35 -1.73
C GLU A 75 -20.01 1.80 -1.01
N SER A 76 -18.88 2.51 -1.05
CA SER A 76 -17.64 2.08 -0.39
C SER A 76 -17.54 2.40 1.11
N VAL A 77 -18.63 2.86 1.75
CA VAL A 77 -18.64 3.12 3.20
C VAL A 77 -18.86 1.81 3.97
N SER A 78 -17.91 0.89 3.88
CA SER A 78 -17.56 0.10 5.06
C SER A 78 -16.98 1.08 6.07
N ASN A 79 -17.76 1.30 7.13
CA ASN A 79 -17.52 2.18 8.28
C ASN A 79 -16.14 1.99 8.93
N THR A 80 -15.09 2.54 8.33
CA THR A 80 -13.83 2.80 9.05
C THR A 80 -13.57 4.29 8.97
N PRO A 81 -13.80 5.04 10.07
CA PRO A 81 -13.47 6.45 10.09
C PRO A 81 -11.95 6.58 9.90
N ARG A 82 -11.54 7.03 8.71
CA ARG A 82 -10.13 7.22 8.35
C ARG A 82 -9.49 8.44 9.02
N PHE A 83 -10.24 9.11 9.90
CA PHE A 83 -9.68 9.96 10.94
C PHE A 83 -9.47 9.11 12.19
N ARG A 84 -8.32 8.42 12.27
CA ARG A 84 -7.75 8.15 13.59
C ARG A 84 -7.46 9.52 14.19
N SER A 85 -8.27 9.94 15.16
CA SER A 85 -8.02 11.18 15.87
C SER A 85 -6.60 11.11 16.42
N ARG A 86 -5.80 12.16 16.17
CA ARG A 86 -4.44 12.28 16.68
C ARG A 86 -4.36 11.96 18.19
N THR A 87 -5.44 12.26 18.92
CA THR A 87 -5.64 11.91 20.32
C THR A 87 -5.66 10.40 20.61
N ARG A 88 -6.34 9.58 19.79
CA ARG A 88 -6.34 8.12 19.95
C ARG A 88 -4.98 7.51 19.64
N GLU A 89 -4.24 8.10 18.70
CA GLU A 89 -2.89 7.65 18.35
C GLU A 89 -1.89 7.95 19.48
N VAL A 90 -1.99 9.14 20.10
CA VAL A 90 -1.21 9.50 21.29
C VAL A 90 -1.53 8.58 22.46
N GLN A 91 -2.81 8.35 22.76
CA GLN A 91 -3.23 7.46 23.85
C GLN A 91 -2.80 6.00 23.62
N ALA A 92 -2.89 5.50 22.39
CA ALA A 92 -2.42 4.16 22.05
C ALA A 92 -0.90 4.02 22.22
N ARG A 93 -0.14 5.07 21.88
CA ARG A 93 1.31 5.13 22.09
C ARG A 93 1.67 5.15 23.57
N GLU A 94 1.01 5.99 24.36
CA GLU A 94 1.21 6.06 25.81
C GLU A 94 0.84 4.73 26.49
N ALA A 95 -0.25 4.08 26.07
CA ALA A 95 -0.64 2.76 26.56
C ALA A 95 0.42 1.70 26.22
N ALA A 96 0.98 1.73 25.01
CA ALA A 96 2.06 0.82 24.61
C ALA A 96 3.35 1.07 25.41
N GLU A 97 3.68 2.33 25.71
CA GLU A 97 4.82 2.70 26.55
C GLU A 97 4.64 2.22 28.00
N ARG A 98 3.41 2.28 28.56
CA ARG A 98 3.10 1.73 29.90
C ARG A 98 3.28 0.22 29.96
N VAL A 99 2.72 -0.52 29.00
CA VAL A 99 2.87 -1.99 28.92
C VAL A 99 4.34 -2.36 28.78
N ARG A 100 5.12 -1.59 28.02
CA ARG A 100 6.56 -1.79 27.85
C ARG A 100 7.34 -1.57 29.15
N GLN A 101 7.01 -0.53 29.91
CA GLN A 101 7.60 -0.26 31.23
C GLN A 101 7.28 -1.38 32.22
N GLU A 102 6.03 -1.84 32.23
CA GLU A 102 5.58 -2.96 33.07
C GLU A 102 6.33 -4.25 32.74
N LEU A 103 6.57 -4.52 31.46
CA LEU A 103 7.38 -5.66 31.00
C LEU A 103 8.89 -5.44 31.13
N GLY A 104 9.35 -4.28 31.61
CA GLY A 104 10.77 -3.97 31.81
C GLY A 104 11.61 -3.90 30.53
N LEU A 105 10.98 -3.80 29.36
CA LEU A 105 11.67 -3.77 28.07
C LEU A 105 12.22 -2.37 27.81
N HIS A 106 13.50 -2.14 28.12
CA HIS A 106 14.16 -0.87 27.82
C HIS A 106 14.07 -0.55 26.30
N PRO A 107 13.89 0.73 25.89
CA PRO A 107 14.07 1.15 24.50
C PRO A 107 15.38 0.60 23.93
N PRO A 108 15.45 0.11 22.68
CA PRO A 108 16.77 -0.05 22.08
C PRO A 108 17.43 1.34 22.14
N GLU A 109 18.56 1.44 22.83
CA GLU A 109 19.33 2.66 22.83
C GLU A 109 19.54 3.05 21.37
N ARG A 110 19.23 4.31 21.05
CA ARG A 110 19.48 4.84 19.72
C ARG A 110 20.97 4.66 19.48
N THR A 111 21.33 3.67 18.69
CA THR A 111 22.70 3.50 18.27
C THR A 111 23.01 4.73 17.45
N ASP A 112 23.74 5.68 18.04
CA ASP A 112 24.18 6.87 17.35
C ASP A 112 25.01 6.40 16.14
N CYS A 113 24.40 6.44 14.96
CA CYS A 113 25.05 6.07 13.69
C CYS A 113 26.19 7.04 13.30
N ARG A 114 26.62 7.92 14.21
CA ARG A 114 27.71 8.89 14.03
C ARG A 114 29.07 8.41 14.56
N ALA A 115 29.14 7.25 15.20
CA ALA A 115 30.40 6.58 15.54
C ALA A 115 30.44 5.17 14.91
N ALA A 116 30.53 5.11 13.58
CA ALA A 116 31.04 3.91 12.95
C ALA A 116 32.58 3.92 13.12
N PRO A 117 33.21 3.00 13.87
CA PRO A 117 34.62 2.73 13.62
C PRO A 117 34.70 2.27 12.16
N SER A 118 35.57 2.94 11.40
CA SER A 118 35.90 2.60 10.02
C SER A 118 36.40 1.17 9.96
N LEU A 119 35.49 0.22 9.74
CA LEU A 119 35.83 -1.15 9.41
C LEU A 119 36.17 -1.21 7.92
N LEU A 120 37.35 -0.68 7.60
CA LEU A 120 38.10 -1.11 6.44
C LEU A 120 38.58 -2.53 6.76
N HIS A 121 37.75 -3.54 6.51
CA HIS A 121 38.25 -4.91 6.47
C HIS A 121 39.02 -5.07 5.16
N PRO A 122 40.32 -5.45 5.18
CA PRO A 122 40.95 -5.98 3.99
C PRO A 122 40.19 -7.25 3.58
N ILE A 123 39.80 -7.32 2.32
CA ILE A 123 39.27 -8.53 1.69
C ILE A 123 40.44 -9.52 1.61
N HIS A 124 40.66 -10.31 2.66
CA HIS A 124 41.44 -11.53 2.57
C HIS A 124 40.91 -12.56 3.55
N ASP A 125 40.83 -13.79 3.04
CA ASP A 125 40.57 -15.06 3.71
C ASP A 125 39.11 -15.47 4.02
N MET A 126 38.34 -15.65 2.95
CA MET A 126 37.18 -16.55 2.93
C MET A 126 37.58 -17.97 2.51
N HIS A 127 38.41 -18.68 3.29
CA HIS A 127 38.58 -20.13 3.04
C HIS A 127 38.72 -21.05 4.26
N LEU A 128 38.60 -20.55 5.51
CA LEU A 128 38.64 -21.43 6.69
C LEU A 128 37.47 -21.14 7.65
N THR A 129 36.25 -21.53 7.28
CA THR A 129 35.15 -21.69 8.27
C THR A 129 34.04 -22.64 7.81
N VAL A 130 34.26 -23.37 6.70
CA VAL A 130 33.31 -24.40 6.23
C VAL A 130 33.61 -25.77 6.84
N GLN A 131 34.83 -26.04 7.32
CA GLN A 131 35.19 -27.34 7.88
C GLN A 131 34.75 -27.55 9.35
N GLU A 132 34.67 -26.50 10.18
CA GLU A 132 34.30 -26.66 11.59
C GLU A 132 32.80 -26.92 11.82
N LYS A 133 31.94 -26.46 10.90
CA LYS A 133 30.48 -26.64 11.04
C LYS A 133 29.97 -28.01 10.59
N SER A 134 30.76 -28.74 9.80
CA SER A 134 30.41 -30.10 9.35
C SER A 134 30.59 -31.15 10.46
N ALA A 135 31.53 -30.93 11.39
CA ALA A 135 31.79 -31.88 12.48
C ALA A 135 30.69 -31.90 13.57
N GLN A 136 29.92 -30.81 13.74
CA GLN A 136 28.86 -30.75 14.75
C GLN A 136 27.53 -31.34 14.28
N VAL A 137 27.30 -31.44 12.97
CA VAL A 137 26.06 -32.03 12.44
C VAL A 137 26.10 -33.56 12.51
N GLU A 138 27.28 -34.18 12.44
CA GLU A 138 27.43 -35.65 12.49
C GLU A 138 27.29 -36.20 13.93
N ALA A 139 27.71 -35.45 14.96
CA ALA A 139 27.56 -35.86 16.36
C ALA A 139 26.11 -35.81 16.89
N ALA A 140 25.21 -35.07 16.24
CA ALA A 140 23.81 -34.95 16.66
C ALA A 140 22.91 -36.08 16.10
N SER A 141 23.39 -36.88 15.13
CA SER A 141 22.59 -37.94 14.52
C SER A 141 22.65 -39.28 15.26
N GLN A 142 23.49 -39.43 16.31
CA GLN A 142 23.72 -40.73 16.96
C GLN A 142 22.92 -40.97 18.25
N VAL A 143 22.11 -40.00 18.72
CA VAL A 143 21.46 -40.08 20.04
C VAL A 143 19.96 -40.42 19.96
N ASP A 144 19.35 -40.44 18.77
CA ASP A 144 17.90 -40.63 18.60
C ASP A 144 17.49 -42.05 18.11
N GLU A 145 18.41 -43.02 18.14
CA GLU A 145 18.15 -44.40 17.69
C GLU A 145 18.43 -45.45 18.78
N SER A 146 17.99 -45.18 20.02
CA SER A 146 18.01 -46.19 21.10
C SER A 146 16.80 -46.19 22.03
N THR A 147 15.76 -45.40 21.75
CA THR A 147 14.60 -45.30 22.64
C THR A 147 13.26 -45.65 21.98
N ASP A 148 13.24 -46.59 21.03
CA ASP A 148 11.98 -47.08 20.45
C ASP A 148 11.88 -48.61 20.30
N GLY A 149 12.82 -49.36 20.90
CA GLY A 149 12.89 -50.83 20.80
C GLY A 149 12.34 -51.62 22.00
N GLN A 150 12.19 -51.04 23.19
CA GLN A 150 11.94 -51.83 24.42
C GLN A 150 10.49 -51.85 24.94
N GLN A 151 9.53 -51.19 24.26
CA GLN A 151 8.13 -51.15 24.75
C GLN A 151 7.15 -52.08 23.99
N ARG A 152 7.61 -52.95 23.09
CA ARG A 152 6.71 -53.84 22.32
C ARG A 152 6.69 -55.32 22.72
N GLU A 153 7.40 -55.75 23.77
CA GLU A 153 7.38 -57.17 24.20
C GLU A 153 6.55 -57.49 25.45
N ALA A 154 5.89 -56.52 26.10
CA ALA A 154 5.10 -56.77 27.30
C ALA A 154 3.56 -56.80 27.09
N ARG A 155 3.08 -57.12 25.87
CA ARG A 155 1.62 -57.14 25.60
C ARG A 155 1.06 -58.40 24.94
N THR A 156 1.83 -59.47 24.79
CA THR A 156 1.31 -60.77 24.37
C THR A 156 2.11 -61.92 24.99
N ALA A 157 1.71 -62.35 26.19
CA ALA A 157 1.75 -63.74 26.69
C ALA A 157 1.30 -63.74 28.16
#